data_AF-A0A3D5B588-F1
#
_entry.id   AF-A0A3D5B588-F1
#
_cell.length_a   1.000
_cell.length_b   1.000
_cell.length_c   1.000
_cell.angle_alpha   90.00
_cell.angle_beta   90.00
_cell.angle_gamma   90.00
#
_symmetry.space_group_name_H-M   'P 1'
#
loop_
_entity.id
_entity.type
_entity.pdbx_description
1 polymer ?
#
loop_
_entity_poly.entity_id
_entity_poly.type
_entity_poly.pdbx_seq_one_letter_code
_entity_poly.pdbx_strand_id
1 'polypeptide(L)'
;MGQLFFDLGFTLIDEVFFSLDDEPQINYVWDEIAEVTTISENGDITVGDQIFTATELAITASPLSSTIELSIMDIAPTIASSLGLPELPDAIGEVRSSAQARHGVMILLDGTQYATLQAMISTGDLPFLQSIGEIQQGLTVYPPVTVASSAALLTGAPPNVNQVYGHGYRSTESTTLFDIASEAGLSVVAVEGASLPFNLRNADTTLSGDRDGNGWSDDNVYTNALNVIETNMPDLLYIHFHEVDDMGHAYGPDSDEYHDALIRVDSYLAKIVAALPEDTLIAIFADHGMHATEDGGNHGSLIASDLIIPIIFLQK
;
A
#
# COMPACT_ATOMS: atom_id res chain seq x y z
N MET A 1 5.20 -16.76 -11.21
CA MET A 1 5.60 -17.64 -10.09
C MET A 1 5.19 -17.03 -8.74
N GLY A 2 5.37 -15.73 -8.51
CA GLY A 2 4.98 -15.06 -7.26
C GLY A 2 3.58 -15.41 -6.73
N GLN A 3 2.54 -15.40 -7.57
CA GLN A 3 1.19 -15.79 -7.15
C GLN A 3 1.13 -17.20 -6.53
N LEU A 4 1.82 -18.17 -7.11
CA LEU A 4 1.85 -19.54 -6.59
C LEU A 4 2.45 -19.57 -5.18
N PHE A 5 3.54 -18.85 -4.95
CA PHE A 5 4.17 -18.80 -3.64
C PHE A 5 3.29 -18.08 -2.62
N PHE A 6 2.63 -16.99 -3.01
CA PHE A 6 1.68 -16.29 -2.15
C PHE A 6 0.51 -17.18 -1.74
N ASP A 7 -0.08 -17.92 -2.68
CA ASP A 7 -1.18 -18.85 -2.42
C ASP A 7 -0.75 -20.01 -1.50
N LEU A 8 0.53 -20.36 -1.48
CA LEU A 8 1.14 -21.31 -0.55
C LEU A 8 1.49 -20.70 0.82
N GLY A 9 1.23 -19.41 1.03
CA GLY A 9 1.44 -18.70 2.29
C GLY A 9 2.78 -18.01 2.44
N PHE A 10 3.58 -17.90 1.37
CA PHE A 10 4.85 -17.16 1.39
C PHE A 10 4.63 -15.70 1.03
N THR A 11 5.11 -14.80 1.88
CA THR A 11 5.06 -13.34 1.64
C THR A 11 6.42 -12.78 1.30
N LEU A 12 7.44 -13.05 2.13
CA LEU A 12 8.83 -12.64 1.89
C LEU A 12 9.72 -13.89 1.73
N ILE A 13 10.54 -13.91 0.69
CA ILE A 13 11.35 -15.06 0.30
C ILE A 13 12.79 -14.58 0.09
N ASP A 14 13.76 -15.25 0.71
CA ASP A 14 15.18 -14.96 0.50
C ASP A 14 15.72 -15.75 -0.71
N GLU A 15 15.48 -17.06 -0.73
CA GLU A 15 16.04 -17.97 -1.73
C GLU A 15 15.01 -18.97 -2.25
N VAL A 16 15.15 -19.35 -3.52
CA VAL A 16 14.39 -20.44 -4.14
C VAL A 16 15.35 -21.42 -4.79
N PHE A 17 15.05 -22.70 -4.62
CA PHE A 17 15.86 -23.78 -5.14
C PHE A 17 15.09 -24.68 -6.08
N PHE A 18 15.69 -24.98 -7.22
CA PHE A 18 15.16 -25.87 -8.24
C PHE A 18 15.96 -27.17 -8.26
N SER A 19 15.32 -28.29 -7.93
CA SER A 19 15.90 -29.61 -8.11
C SER A 19 15.58 -30.12 -9.50
N LEU A 20 16.60 -30.53 -10.26
CA LEU A 20 16.47 -31.06 -11.62
C LEU A 20 16.82 -32.55 -11.63
N ASP A 21 16.23 -33.33 -12.54
CA ASP A 21 16.55 -34.76 -12.70
C ASP A 21 18.05 -34.97 -12.98
N ASP A 22 18.71 -35.77 -12.15
CA ASP A 22 20.12 -36.16 -12.26
C ASP A 22 21.14 -35.00 -12.34
N GLU A 23 20.75 -33.78 -11.97
CA GLU A 23 21.58 -32.57 -12.01
C GLU A 23 21.67 -31.88 -10.62
N PRO A 24 22.70 -31.07 -10.36
CA PRO A 24 22.78 -30.28 -9.13
C PRO A 24 21.62 -29.31 -8.98
N GLN A 25 21.16 -29.14 -7.74
CA GLN A 25 20.18 -28.12 -7.37
C GLN A 25 20.68 -26.72 -7.74
N ILE A 26 19.82 -25.94 -8.40
CA ILE A 26 20.10 -24.54 -8.74
C ILE A 26 19.50 -23.66 -7.65
N ASN A 27 20.27 -22.68 -7.18
CA ASN A 27 19.85 -21.71 -6.18
C ASN A 27 19.76 -20.32 -6.81
N TYR A 28 18.70 -19.59 -6.46
CA TYR A 28 18.52 -18.19 -6.80
C TYR A 28 18.15 -17.39 -5.57
N VAL A 29 18.72 -16.19 -5.45
CA VAL A 29 18.16 -15.14 -4.59
C VAL A 29 16.85 -14.69 -5.24
N TRP A 30 15.74 -14.79 -4.51
CA TRP A 30 14.42 -14.62 -5.12
C TRP A 30 14.23 -13.22 -5.69
N ASP A 31 14.63 -12.19 -4.96
CA ASP A 31 14.49 -10.79 -5.36
C ASP A 31 15.20 -10.47 -6.70
N GLU A 32 16.25 -11.23 -7.06
CA GLU A 32 16.98 -11.03 -8.33
C GLU A 32 16.24 -11.61 -9.55
N ILE A 33 15.31 -12.55 -9.33
CA ILE A 33 14.66 -13.29 -10.42
C ILE A 33 13.14 -13.21 -10.40
N ALA A 34 12.53 -12.67 -9.34
CA ALA A 34 11.08 -12.73 -9.11
C ALA A 34 10.26 -12.18 -10.27
N GLU A 35 10.67 -11.04 -10.82
CA GLU A 35 9.98 -10.35 -11.92
C GLU A 35 10.01 -11.17 -13.22
N VAL A 36 11.14 -11.84 -13.50
CA VAL A 36 11.37 -12.60 -14.73
C VAL A 36 11.04 -14.10 -14.60
N THR A 37 10.50 -14.52 -13.44
CA THR A 37 10.22 -15.94 -13.16
C THR A 37 8.76 -16.29 -13.35
N THR A 38 8.48 -17.14 -14.34
CA THR A 38 7.15 -17.67 -14.64
C THR A 38 7.10 -19.19 -14.49
N ILE A 39 5.89 -19.72 -14.32
CA ILE A 39 5.63 -21.16 -14.32
C ILE A 39 4.49 -21.43 -15.28
N SER A 40 4.67 -22.43 -16.15
CA SER A 40 3.66 -22.86 -17.12
C SER A 40 2.65 -23.84 -16.49
N GLU A 41 1.55 -24.10 -17.19
CA GLU A 41 0.56 -25.13 -16.77
C GLU A 41 1.15 -26.53 -16.66
N ASN A 42 2.24 -26.82 -17.40
CA ASN A 42 2.92 -28.12 -17.34
C ASN A 42 3.96 -28.20 -16.22
N GLY A 43 4.14 -27.13 -15.43
CA GLY A 43 5.13 -27.05 -14.36
C GLY A 43 6.52 -26.61 -14.80
N ASP A 44 6.75 -26.34 -16.09
CA ASP A 44 8.02 -25.78 -16.55
C ASP A 44 8.20 -24.37 -16.02
N ILE A 45 9.37 -24.11 -15.44
CA ILE A 45 9.77 -22.84 -14.84
C ILE A 45 10.64 -22.10 -15.84
N THR A 46 10.30 -20.84 -16.12
CA THR A 46 11.14 -19.96 -16.95
C THR A 46 11.74 -18.88 -16.07
N VAL A 47 13.06 -18.70 -16.14
CA VAL A 47 13.80 -17.59 -15.51
C VAL A 47 14.55 -16.84 -16.61
N GLY A 48 14.08 -15.65 -16.97
CA GLY A 48 14.58 -14.93 -18.13
C GLY A 48 14.46 -15.77 -19.41
N ASP A 49 15.58 -16.08 -20.06
CA ASP A 49 15.61 -16.91 -21.28
C ASP A 49 15.80 -18.42 -21.03
N GLN A 50 15.92 -18.84 -19.77
CA GLN A 50 16.19 -20.23 -19.39
C GLN A 50 14.91 -20.94 -18.97
N ILE A 51 14.75 -22.19 -19.42
CA ILE A 51 13.60 -23.05 -19.07
C ILE A 51 14.11 -24.27 -18.30
N PHE A 52 13.43 -24.57 -17.20
CA PHE A 52 13.73 -25.66 -16.29
C PHE A 52 12.49 -26.54 -16.08
N THR A 53 12.68 -27.85 -16.13
CA THR A 53 11.68 -28.82 -15.66
C THR A 53 12.13 -29.30 -14.29
N ALA A 54 11.68 -28.62 -13.23
CA ALA A 54 12.05 -28.95 -11.87
C ALA A 54 11.19 -30.10 -11.32
N THR A 55 11.83 -31.05 -10.62
CA THR A 55 11.13 -32.13 -9.93
C THR A 55 10.68 -31.73 -8.53
N GLU A 56 11.37 -30.76 -7.92
CA GLU A 56 11.07 -30.24 -6.60
C GLU A 56 11.44 -28.75 -6.53
N LEU A 57 10.64 -28.01 -5.76
CA LEU A 57 10.85 -26.62 -5.39
C LEU A 57 11.01 -26.52 -3.88
N ALA A 58 12.11 -25.93 -3.43
CA ALA A 58 12.30 -25.56 -2.04
C ALA A 58 12.43 -24.04 -1.91
N ILE A 59 11.85 -23.48 -0.84
CA ILE A 59 11.76 -22.04 -0.60
C ILE A 59 12.32 -21.76 0.79
N THR A 60 13.23 -20.79 0.89
CA THR A 60 13.66 -20.21 2.16
C THR A 60 12.88 -18.92 2.38
N ALA A 61 11.91 -18.94 3.30
CA ALA A 61 11.19 -17.75 3.70
C ALA A 61 12.12 -16.77 4.45
N SER A 62 11.94 -15.48 4.21
CA SER A 62 12.71 -14.45 4.90
C SER A 62 12.35 -14.40 6.38
N PRO A 63 13.31 -14.32 7.32
CA PRO A 63 12.99 -14.16 8.74
C PRO A 63 12.22 -12.87 9.04
N LEU A 64 12.32 -11.86 8.16
CA LEU A 64 11.57 -10.61 8.26
C LEU A 64 10.05 -10.81 8.28
N SER A 65 9.53 -11.86 7.63
CA SER A 65 8.10 -12.13 7.62
C SER A 65 7.54 -12.43 9.01
N SER A 66 8.39 -12.86 9.95
CA SER A 66 8.01 -13.14 11.33
C SER A 66 8.14 -11.93 12.27
N THR A 67 8.79 -10.85 11.82
CA THR A 67 9.00 -9.64 12.62
C THR A 67 8.06 -8.50 12.23
N ILE A 68 7.48 -8.55 11.03
CA ILE A 68 6.50 -7.56 10.58
C ILE A 68 5.12 -8.02 11.03
N GLU A 69 4.55 -7.30 12.00
CA GLU A 69 3.26 -7.67 12.60
C GLU A 69 2.07 -6.98 11.92
N LEU A 70 2.28 -5.83 11.27
CA LEU A 70 1.18 -5.07 10.64
C LEU A 70 0.90 -5.54 9.21
N SER A 71 -0.35 -5.35 8.81
CA SER A 71 -0.82 -5.56 7.44
C SER A 71 -1.63 -4.34 6.97
N ILE A 72 -1.64 -4.08 5.66
CA ILE A 72 -2.57 -3.10 5.07
C ILE A 72 -4.03 -3.42 5.41
N MET A 73 -4.34 -4.70 5.61
CA MET A 73 -5.67 -5.19 5.98
C MET A 73 -6.09 -4.78 7.40
N ASP A 74 -5.15 -4.35 8.25
CA ASP A 74 -5.44 -3.94 9.63
C ASP A 74 -6.04 -2.53 9.71
N ILE A 75 -5.85 -1.71 8.68
CA ILE A 75 -6.19 -0.29 8.71
C ILE A 75 -7.71 -0.08 8.79
N ALA A 76 -8.49 -0.71 7.92
CA ALA A 76 -9.94 -0.54 7.94
C ALA A 76 -10.61 -1.08 9.22
N PRO A 77 -10.28 -2.28 9.74
CA PRO A 77 -10.74 -2.72 11.05
C PRO A 77 -10.39 -1.74 12.17
N THR A 78 -9.17 -1.18 12.14
CA THR A 78 -8.72 -0.20 13.15
C THR A 78 -9.53 1.09 13.10
N ILE A 79 -9.76 1.65 11.91
CA ILE A 79 -10.61 2.85 11.73
C ILE A 79 -12.06 2.57 12.12
N ALA A 80 -12.62 1.42 11.69
CA ALA A 80 -13.99 1.02 12.03
C ALA A 80 -14.21 0.95 13.54
N SER A 81 -13.31 0.27 14.25
CA SER A 81 -13.32 0.16 15.71
C SER A 81 -13.27 1.53 16.40
N SER A 82 -12.43 2.44 15.89
CA SER A 82 -12.26 3.78 16.46
C SER A 82 -13.50 4.66 16.31
N LEU A 83 -14.22 4.51 15.21
CA LEU A 83 -15.48 5.20 14.91
C LEU A 83 -16.71 4.53 15.54
N GLY A 84 -16.54 3.40 16.24
CA GLY A 84 -17.65 2.63 16.82
C GLY A 84 -18.54 1.95 15.77
N LEU A 85 -18.00 1.66 14.60
CA LEU A 85 -18.67 0.92 13.52
C LEU A 85 -18.67 -0.60 13.80
N PRO A 86 -19.59 -1.36 13.17
CA PRO A 86 -19.55 -2.82 13.26
C PRO A 86 -18.27 -3.40 12.64
N GLU A 87 -17.92 -4.62 13.04
CA GLU A 87 -16.83 -5.38 12.42
C GLU A 87 -17.11 -5.64 10.92
N LEU A 88 -16.06 -5.58 10.11
CA LEU A 88 -16.12 -5.94 8.69
C LEU A 88 -16.30 -7.46 8.57
N PRO A 89 -17.28 -7.94 7.78
CA PRO A 89 -17.74 -9.33 7.85
C PRO A 89 -16.69 -10.37 7.42
N ASP A 90 -15.84 -10.03 6.46
CA ASP A 90 -14.84 -10.93 5.87
C ASP A 90 -13.40 -10.52 6.24
N ALA A 91 -13.24 -9.53 7.12
CA ALA A 91 -11.93 -9.03 7.48
C ALA A 91 -11.13 -10.06 8.28
N ILE A 92 -9.85 -10.18 7.93
CA ILE A 92 -8.86 -10.94 8.71
C ILE A 92 -7.82 -10.02 9.36
N GLY A 93 -7.79 -8.75 8.98
CA GLY A 93 -6.94 -7.75 9.62
C GLY A 93 -7.34 -7.51 11.07
N GLU A 94 -6.37 -7.17 11.89
CA GLU A 94 -6.53 -6.96 13.33
C GLU A 94 -6.69 -5.47 13.66
N VAL A 95 -7.41 -5.20 14.75
CA VAL A 95 -7.53 -3.84 15.30
C VAL A 95 -6.23 -3.48 16.02
N ARG A 96 -5.53 -2.45 15.54
CA ARG A 96 -4.19 -2.04 16.04
C ARG A 96 -4.23 -0.87 17.02
N SER A 97 -5.39 -0.26 17.22
CA SER A 97 -5.60 0.82 18.18
C SER A 97 -6.92 0.66 18.92
N SER A 98 -6.91 0.89 20.23
CA SER A 98 -8.12 0.97 21.05
C SER A 98 -8.65 2.40 21.19
N ALA A 99 -8.03 3.38 20.52
CA ALA A 99 -8.43 4.77 20.61
C ALA A 99 -9.82 4.96 19.98
N GLN A 100 -10.64 5.79 20.60
CA GLN A 100 -11.95 6.17 20.08
C GLN A 100 -11.86 7.60 19.53
N ALA A 101 -12.39 7.81 18.35
CA ALA A 101 -12.33 9.09 17.66
C ALA A 101 -13.69 9.46 17.08
N ARG A 102 -13.91 10.76 16.91
CA ARG A 102 -15.07 11.27 16.18
C ARG A 102 -14.85 11.20 14.68
N HIS A 103 -13.60 11.34 14.25
CA HIS A 103 -13.19 11.35 12.86
C HIS A 103 -12.12 10.29 12.59
N GLY A 104 -12.24 9.61 11.45
CA GLY A 104 -11.23 8.72 10.90
C GLY A 104 -10.61 9.36 9.65
N VAL A 105 -9.30 9.40 9.56
CA VAL A 105 -8.58 9.93 8.40
C VAL A 105 -7.61 8.88 7.90
N MET A 106 -7.70 8.56 6.62
CA MET A 106 -6.81 7.62 5.93
C MET A 106 -6.03 8.39 4.87
N ILE A 107 -4.71 8.38 4.96
CA ILE A 107 -3.82 9.07 4.02
C ILE A 107 -2.92 8.03 3.35
N LEU A 108 -3.18 7.78 2.08
CA LEU A 108 -2.39 6.87 1.24
C LEU A 108 -1.29 7.65 0.53
N LEU A 109 -0.05 7.19 0.69
CA LEU A 109 1.15 7.63 0.00
C LEU A 109 1.52 6.56 -1.04
N ASP A 110 0.98 6.66 -2.26
CA ASP A 110 1.13 5.66 -3.31
C ASP A 110 2.62 5.36 -3.59
N GLY A 111 2.98 4.09 -3.77
CA GLY A 111 4.34 3.66 -4.12
C GLY A 111 5.43 3.90 -3.07
N THR A 112 5.09 4.33 -1.85
CA THR A 112 6.10 4.72 -0.85
C THR A 112 6.80 3.51 -0.21
N GLN A 113 8.10 3.37 -0.50
CA GLN A 113 8.98 2.40 0.17
C GLN A 113 9.32 2.73 1.62
N TYR A 114 9.14 1.75 2.50
CA TYR A 114 9.50 1.85 3.91
C TYR A 114 10.99 2.17 4.14
N ALA A 115 11.88 1.47 3.44
CA ALA A 115 13.33 1.61 3.63
C ALA A 115 13.84 3.02 3.27
N THR A 116 13.38 3.56 2.14
CA THR A 116 13.69 4.93 1.70
C THR A 116 13.15 5.95 2.68
N LEU A 117 11.90 5.79 3.13
CA LEU A 117 11.30 6.68 4.12
C LEU A 117 12.12 6.73 5.42
N GLN A 118 12.53 5.57 5.93
CA GLN A 118 13.37 5.47 7.13
C GLN A 118 14.74 6.13 6.92
N ALA A 119 15.38 5.92 5.76
CA ALA A 119 16.64 6.54 5.44
C ALA A 119 16.54 8.07 5.44
N MET A 120 15.52 8.63 4.80
CA MET A 120 15.29 10.08 4.73
C MET A 120 14.91 10.71 6.08
N ILE A 121 14.20 9.98 6.95
CA ILE A 121 13.94 10.42 8.33
C ILE A 121 15.25 10.48 9.13
N SER A 122 16.15 9.53 8.92
CA SER A 122 17.43 9.47 9.62
C SER A 122 18.38 10.60 9.23
N THR A 123 18.28 11.11 8.00
CA THR A 123 19.03 12.27 7.50
C THR A 123 18.36 13.61 7.83
N GLY A 124 17.09 13.59 8.25
CA GLY A 124 16.33 14.78 8.63
C GLY A 124 15.64 15.48 7.47
N ASP A 125 15.46 14.80 6.34
CA ASP A 125 14.83 15.35 5.14
C ASP A 125 13.29 15.40 5.25
N LEU A 126 12.72 14.59 6.14
CA LEU A 126 11.26 14.46 6.38
C LEU A 126 10.91 14.93 7.80
N PRO A 127 10.91 16.24 8.08
CA PRO A 127 10.78 16.76 9.44
C PRO A 127 9.45 16.44 10.12
N PHE A 128 8.33 16.32 9.39
CA PHE A 128 7.06 15.95 10.01
C PHE A 128 7.07 14.48 10.43
N LEU A 129 7.42 13.57 9.52
CA LEU A 129 7.53 12.15 9.82
C LEU A 129 8.57 11.85 10.91
N GLN A 130 9.67 12.61 10.95
CA GLN A 130 10.64 12.54 12.05
C GLN A 130 10.02 12.95 13.40
N SER A 131 9.09 13.92 13.40
CA SER A 131 8.49 14.47 14.63
C SER A 131 7.47 13.54 15.29
N ILE A 132 6.82 12.66 14.52
CA ILE A 132 5.76 11.76 15.01
C ILE A 132 6.32 10.45 15.59
N GLY A 133 7.62 10.17 15.45
CA GLY A 133 8.30 9.06 16.11
C GLY A 133 8.51 7.84 15.22
N GLU A 134 8.35 6.64 15.80
CA GLU A 134 8.63 5.37 15.12
C GLU A 134 7.53 5.06 14.08
N ILE A 135 7.96 4.79 12.84
CA ILE A 135 7.10 4.31 11.76
C ILE A 135 7.19 2.80 11.74
N GLN A 136 6.06 2.13 11.69
CA GLN A 136 6.02 0.67 11.75
C GLN A 136 6.09 0.08 10.33
N GLN A 137 6.73 -1.09 10.23
CA GLN A 137 6.65 -1.91 9.03
C GLN A 137 5.28 -2.60 8.97
N GLY A 138 4.69 -2.62 7.79
CA GLY A 138 3.56 -3.47 7.46
C GLY A 138 3.79 -4.25 6.16
N LEU A 139 3.01 -5.29 5.96
CA LEU A 139 2.93 -6.02 4.69
C LEU A 139 1.65 -5.65 3.94
N THR A 140 1.79 -5.33 2.67
CA THR A 140 0.65 -5.29 1.75
C THR A 140 0.31 -6.70 1.22
N VAL A 141 -0.66 -6.79 0.32
CA VAL A 141 -1.10 -8.05 -0.31
C VAL A 141 -0.39 -8.28 -1.65
N TYR A 142 -0.50 -9.50 -2.19
CA TYR A 142 0.01 -9.82 -3.52
C TYR A 142 -1.13 -9.95 -4.55
N PRO A 143 -0.97 -9.41 -5.78
CA PRO A 143 0.16 -8.56 -6.20
C PRO A 143 0.14 -7.19 -5.50
N PRO A 144 1.30 -6.64 -5.11
CA PRO A 144 1.40 -5.31 -4.48
C PRO A 144 1.20 -4.22 -5.53
N VAL A 145 -0.06 -4.00 -5.89
CA VAL A 145 -0.51 -3.00 -6.87
C VAL A 145 -1.73 -2.28 -6.31
N THR A 146 -1.86 -0.98 -6.62
CA THR A 146 -2.87 -0.09 -6.04
C THR A 146 -4.28 -0.67 -5.98
N VAL A 147 -4.73 -1.36 -7.04
CA VAL A 147 -6.07 -1.96 -7.09
C VAL A 147 -6.27 -3.11 -6.09
N ALA A 148 -5.30 -4.02 -5.98
CA ALA A 148 -5.39 -5.15 -5.06
C ALA A 148 -5.22 -4.67 -3.60
N SER A 149 -4.26 -3.78 -3.38
CA SER A 149 -4.00 -3.15 -2.09
C SER A 149 -5.19 -2.32 -1.61
N SER A 150 -5.82 -1.52 -2.48
CA SER A 150 -7.03 -0.73 -2.14
C SER A 150 -8.21 -1.62 -1.75
N ALA A 151 -8.42 -2.73 -2.45
CA ALA A 151 -9.46 -3.68 -2.09
C ALA A 151 -9.19 -4.33 -0.73
N ALA A 152 -7.94 -4.75 -0.50
CA ALA A 152 -7.55 -5.38 0.76
C ALA A 152 -7.61 -4.40 1.94
N LEU A 153 -7.18 -3.17 1.73
CA LEU A 153 -7.32 -2.05 2.65
C LEU A 153 -8.79 -1.86 3.05
N LEU A 154 -9.67 -1.63 2.07
CA LEU A 154 -11.05 -1.22 2.34
C LEU A 154 -11.92 -2.33 2.92
N THR A 155 -11.59 -3.59 2.63
CA THR A 155 -12.34 -4.76 3.11
C THR A 155 -11.72 -5.40 4.35
N GLY A 156 -10.45 -5.10 4.66
CA GLY A 156 -9.67 -5.82 5.65
C GLY A 156 -9.41 -7.29 5.28
N ALA A 157 -9.59 -7.67 4.01
CA ALA A 157 -9.60 -9.06 3.55
C ALA A 157 -8.66 -9.26 2.34
N PRO A 158 -8.04 -10.45 2.19
CA PRO A 158 -7.08 -10.72 1.13
C PRO A 158 -7.75 -10.89 -0.25
N PRO A 159 -6.97 -10.81 -1.36
CA PRO A 159 -7.46 -10.96 -2.73
C PRO A 159 -8.35 -12.19 -3.00
N ASN A 160 -8.02 -13.35 -2.41
CA ASN A 160 -8.81 -14.57 -2.57
C ASN A 160 -10.19 -14.52 -1.87
N VAL A 161 -10.40 -13.57 -0.97
CA VAL A 161 -11.68 -13.30 -0.31
C VAL A 161 -12.39 -12.14 -0.99
N ASN A 162 -11.71 -11.00 -1.19
CA ASN A 162 -12.29 -9.79 -1.76
C ASN A 162 -12.48 -9.82 -3.29
N GLN A 163 -11.96 -10.86 -3.97
CA GLN A 163 -12.06 -11.11 -5.41
C GLN A 163 -11.35 -10.08 -6.31
N VAL A 164 -10.36 -9.35 -5.79
CA VAL A 164 -9.56 -8.37 -6.54
C VAL A 164 -8.12 -8.86 -6.63
N TYR A 165 -7.80 -9.54 -7.74
CA TYR A 165 -6.53 -10.27 -7.94
C TYR A 165 -5.42 -9.45 -8.62
N GLY A 166 -5.59 -8.14 -8.77
CA GLY A 166 -4.63 -7.26 -9.45
C GLY A 166 -5.26 -6.41 -10.54
N HIS A 167 -4.53 -6.16 -11.63
CA HIS A 167 -4.98 -5.27 -12.71
C HIS A 167 -6.29 -5.72 -13.38
N GLY A 168 -7.08 -4.75 -13.85
CA GLY A 168 -8.35 -4.99 -14.54
C GLY A 168 -9.57 -5.05 -13.60
N TYR A 169 -9.35 -5.22 -12.30
CA TYR A 169 -10.38 -5.07 -11.28
C TYR A 169 -10.40 -3.61 -10.80
N ARG A 170 -11.59 -2.99 -10.81
CA ARG A 170 -11.78 -1.60 -10.33
C ARG A 170 -12.83 -1.50 -9.22
N SER A 171 -13.35 -2.63 -8.76
CA SER A 171 -14.34 -2.71 -7.69
C SER A 171 -14.33 -4.12 -7.09
N THR A 172 -14.89 -4.25 -5.90
CA THR A 172 -15.19 -5.52 -5.23
C THR A 172 -16.68 -5.59 -4.92
N GLU A 173 -17.25 -6.77 -4.78
CA GLU A 173 -18.61 -6.96 -4.23
C GLU A 173 -18.59 -7.15 -2.70
N SER A 174 -17.41 -7.37 -2.11
CA SER A 174 -17.26 -7.49 -0.65
C SER A 174 -17.57 -6.17 0.04
N THR A 175 -18.11 -6.25 1.26
CA THR A 175 -18.40 -5.07 2.08
C THR A 175 -17.11 -4.33 2.44
N THR A 176 -17.12 -3.02 2.25
CA THR A 176 -16.01 -2.11 2.54
C THR A 176 -16.28 -1.27 3.78
N LEU A 177 -15.23 -0.68 4.34
CA LEU A 177 -15.32 0.34 5.40
C LEU A 177 -16.29 1.47 5.04
N PHE A 178 -16.29 1.90 3.78
CA PHE A 178 -17.13 3.00 3.34
C PHE A 178 -18.61 2.61 3.28
N ASP A 179 -18.90 1.34 2.96
CA ASP A 179 -20.26 0.81 3.03
C ASP A 179 -20.79 0.84 4.46
N ILE A 180 -20.04 0.27 5.43
CA ILE A 180 -20.50 0.21 6.82
C ILE A 180 -20.57 1.60 7.47
N ALA A 181 -19.68 2.53 7.11
CA ALA A 181 -19.74 3.91 7.57
C ALA A 181 -20.99 4.61 7.04
N SER A 182 -21.26 4.49 5.74
CA SER A 182 -22.44 5.09 5.11
C SER A 182 -23.75 4.50 5.64
N GLU A 183 -23.81 3.18 5.84
CA GLU A 183 -24.96 2.48 6.42
C GLU A 183 -25.24 2.90 7.88
N ALA A 184 -24.18 3.23 8.64
CA ALA A 184 -24.28 3.80 9.97
C ALA A 184 -24.69 5.30 9.97
N GLY A 185 -24.83 5.91 8.79
CA GLY A 185 -25.19 7.32 8.64
C GLY A 185 -24.02 8.29 8.79
N LEU A 186 -22.78 7.80 8.73
CA LEU A 186 -21.59 8.62 8.76
C LEU A 186 -21.32 9.24 7.37
N SER A 187 -20.79 10.45 7.37
CA SER A 187 -20.32 11.13 6.17
C SER A 187 -18.94 10.61 5.75
N VAL A 188 -18.81 10.24 4.48
CA VAL A 188 -17.57 9.71 3.90
C VAL A 188 -17.17 10.58 2.71
N VAL A 189 -15.95 11.11 2.72
CA VAL A 189 -15.39 11.91 1.61
C VAL A 189 -14.05 11.30 1.20
N ALA A 190 -13.80 11.27 -0.11
CA ALA A 190 -12.53 10.86 -0.69
C ALA A 190 -11.93 12.00 -1.52
N VAL A 191 -10.68 12.35 -1.27
CA VAL A 191 -9.89 13.27 -2.08
C VAL A 191 -8.83 12.46 -2.81
N GLU A 192 -8.94 12.43 -4.12
CA GLU A 192 -8.18 11.56 -5.00
C GLU A 192 -7.45 12.38 -6.06
N GLY A 193 -6.49 11.75 -6.74
CA GLY A 193 -5.73 12.34 -7.85
C GLY A 193 -6.60 12.59 -9.10
N ALA A 194 -6.00 12.48 -10.28
CA ALA A 194 -6.70 12.74 -11.54
C ALA A 194 -7.87 11.77 -11.82
N SER A 195 -7.82 10.55 -11.27
CA SER A 195 -8.85 9.54 -11.47
C SER A 195 -8.85 8.53 -10.33
N LEU A 196 -9.92 7.72 -10.25
CA LEU A 196 -10.02 6.64 -9.27
C LEU A 196 -9.32 5.36 -9.76
N PRO A 197 -8.26 4.88 -9.11
CA PRO A 197 -7.70 3.56 -9.42
C PRO A 197 -8.70 2.45 -9.04
N PHE A 198 -9.38 2.62 -7.90
CA PHE A 198 -10.38 1.70 -7.37
C PHE A 198 -11.68 2.44 -7.03
N ASN A 199 -12.83 1.77 -7.15
CA ASN A 199 -14.14 2.36 -6.90
C ASN A 199 -14.37 2.58 -5.40
N LEU A 200 -14.31 3.83 -4.97
CA LEU A 200 -14.59 4.29 -3.61
C LEU A 200 -16.10 4.53 -3.41
N ARG A 201 -16.92 3.50 -3.63
CA ARG A 201 -18.38 3.63 -3.52
C ARG A 201 -18.78 4.14 -2.13
N ASN A 202 -19.89 4.88 -2.09
CA ASN A 202 -20.43 5.53 -0.88
C ASN A 202 -19.59 6.68 -0.30
N ALA A 203 -18.47 7.04 -0.91
CA ALA A 203 -17.79 8.31 -0.64
C ALA A 203 -18.27 9.41 -1.59
N ASP A 204 -18.36 10.65 -1.10
CA ASP A 204 -18.38 11.83 -1.96
C ASP A 204 -16.95 12.12 -2.42
N THR A 205 -16.68 11.96 -3.72
CA THR A 205 -15.32 11.99 -4.27
C THR A 205 -14.98 13.33 -4.92
N THR A 206 -13.85 13.91 -4.52
CA THR A 206 -13.20 15.05 -5.18
C THR A 206 -11.96 14.58 -5.93
N LEU A 207 -11.98 14.69 -7.26
CA LEU A 207 -10.81 14.41 -8.11
C LEU A 207 -9.92 15.65 -8.28
N SER A 208 -8.62 15.48 -8.07
CA SER A 208 -7.63 16.55 -7.92
C SER A 208 -6.50 16.45 -8.94
N GLY A 209 -6.80 16.09 -10.20
CA GLY A 209 -5.80 16.14 -11.27
C GLY A 209 -5.22 17.55 -11.47
N ASP A 210 -4.12 17.67 -12.22
CA ASP A 210 -3.42 18.94 -12.51
C ASP A 210 -4.36 19.96 -13.21
N ARG A 211 -5.01 20.81 -12.41
CA ARG A 211 -6.00 21.80 -12.88
C ARG A 211 -5.38 23.16 -13.16
N ASP A 212 -4.20 23.44 -12.62
CA ASP A 212 -3.49 24.71 -12.80
C ASP A 212 -2.37 24.61 -13.85
N GLY A 213 -2.09 23.41 -14.37
CA GLY A 213 -1.14 23.13 -15.44
C GLY A 213 0.31 23.22 -14.98
N ASN A 214 0.56 23.01 -13.69
CA ASN A 214 1.90 23.14 -13.10
C ASN A 214 2.72 21.83 -13.19
N GLY A 215 2.09 20.74 -13.66
CA GLY A 215 2.69 19.42 -13.83
C GLY A 215 2.54 18.48 -12.63
N TRP A 216 1.91 18.93 -11.55
CA TRP A 216 1.78 18.19 -10.29
C TRP A 216 0.31 18.10 -9.88
N SER A 217 -0.08 17.00 -9.24
CA SER A 217 -1.46 16.80 -8.80
C SER A 217 -1.62 16.71 -7.28
N ASP A 218 -0.55 16.40 -6.55
CA ASP A 218 -0.63 16.24 -5.09
C ASP A 218 -0.79 17.58 -4.37
N ASP A 219 -0.36 18.70 -4.95
CA ASP A 219 -0.64 20.04 -4.42
C ASP A 219 -2.14 20.39 -4.50
N ASN A 220 -2.82 19.89 -5.53
CA ASN A 220 -4.25 20.00 -5.76
C ASN A 220 -4.99 19.06 -4.78
N VAL A 221 -4.50 17.82 -4.58
CA VAL A 221 -5.01 16.89 -3.54
C VAL A 221 -4.90 17.54 -2.16
N TYR A 222 -3.74 18.07 -1.81
CA TYR A 222 -3.50 18.78 -0.55
C TYR A 222 -4.46 19.96 -0.36
N THR A 223 -4.63 20.80 -1.38
CA THR A 223 -5.53 21.96 -1.32
C THR A 223 -6.98 21.53 -1.12
N ASN A 224 -7.43 20.51 -1.84
CA ASN A 224 -8.80 19.98 -1.69
C ASN A 224 -9.01 19.32 -0.33
N ALA A 225 -8.03 18.57 0.18
CA ALA A 225 -8.07 17.98 1.50
C ALA A 225 -8.23 19.04 2.60
N LEU A 226 -7.41 20.10 2.56
CA LEU A 226 -7.57 21.21 3.51
C LEU A 226 -8.93 21.89 3.39
N ASN A 227 -9.42 22.12 2.17
CA ASN A 227 -10.74 22.73 1.97
C ASN A 227 -11.86 21.86 2.56
N VAL A 228 -11.79 20.53 2.40
CA VAL A 228 -12.74 19.58 3.03
C VAL A 228 -12.67 19.69 4.56
N ILE A 229 -11.47 19.63 5.13
CA ILE A 229 -11.25 19.70 6.59
C ILE A 229 -11.79 21.02 7.16
N GLU A 230 -11.50 22.16 6.53
CA GLU A 230 -11.86 23.49 7.03
C GLU A 230 -13.34 23.84 6.82
N THR A 231 -13.95 23.35 5.73
CA THR A 231 -15.33 23.72 5.38
C THR A 231 -16.36 22.79 5.99
N ASN A 232 -16.14 21.48 5.91
CA ASN A 232 -17.08 20.46 6.36
C ASN A 232 -16.36 19.12 6.58
N MET A 233 -15.63 19.01 7.69
CA MET A 233 -14.93 17.78 8.07
C MET A 233 -15.90 16.58 8.14
N PRO A 234 -15.69 15.53 7.32
CA PRO A 234 -16.52 14.32 7.35
C PRO A 234 -16.15 13.44 8.55
N ASP A 235 -17.00 12.46 8.87
CA ASP A 235 -16.70 11.45 9.88
C ASP A 235 -15.58 10.49 9.42
N LEU A 236 -15.50 10.20 8.11
CA LEU A 236 -14.43 9.44 7.48
C LEU A 236 -13.88 10.19 6.26
N LEU A 237 -12.58 10.49 6.27
CA LEU A 237 -11.87 11.14 5.17
C LEU A 237 -10.78 10.22 4.61
N TYR A 238 -10.76 10.03 3.30
CA TYR A 238 -9.69 9.35 2.58
C TYR A 238 -8.95 10.34 1.69
N ILE A 239 -7.63 10.36 1.74
CA ILE A 239 -6.75 11.23 0.96
C ILE A 239 -5.72 10.35 0.28
N HIS A 240 -5.54 10.50 -1.03
CA HIS A 240 -4.61 9.70 -1.81
C HIS A 240 -3.65 10.60 -2.60
N PHE A 241 -2.37 10.52 -2.25
CA PHE A 241 -1.26 11.19 -2.93
C PHE A 241 -0.58 10.20 -3.88
N HIS A 242 -0.36 10.61 -5.14
CA HIS A 242 0.09 9.75 -6.24
C HIS A 242 1.52 10.05 -6.69
N GLU A 243 2.04 11.23 -6.36
CA GLU A 243 3.24 11.76 -7.02
C GLU A 243 4.51 10.99 -6.68
N VAL A 244 4.56 10.34 -5.52
CA VAL A 244 5.69 9.48 -5.13
C VAL A 244 5.78 8.27 -6.07
N ASP A 245 4.66 7.62 -6.35
CA ASP A 245 4.60 6.51 -7.31
C ASP A 245 4.90 6.99 -8.74
N ASP A 246 4.31 8.10 -9.18
CA ASP A 246 4.57 8.68 -10.51
C ASP A 246 6.06 8.95 -10.74
N MET A 247 6.75 9.56 -9.75
CA MET A 247 8.18 9.83 -9.84
C MET A 247 9.01 8.55 -9.75
N GLY A 248 8.57 7.60 -8.92
CA GLY A 248 9.22 6.30 -8.79
C GLY A 248 9.19 5.52 -10.09
N HIS A 249 8.05 5.48 -10.77
CA HIS A 249 7.94 4.86 -12.10
C HIS A 249 8.82 5.56 -13.14
N ALA A 250 8.82 6.89 -13.17
CA ALA A 250 9.52 7.65 -14.20
C ALA A 250 11.05 7.71 -14.02
N TYR A 251 11.54 7.70 -12.79
CA TYR A 251 12.96 7.96 -12.49
C TYR A 251 13.62 6.89 -11.61
N GLY A 252 12.83 6.01 -11.01
CA GLY A 252 13.29 4.99 -10.08
C GLY A 252 13.22 5.44 -8.61
N PRO A 253 13.21 4.49 -7.67
CA PRO A 253 12.97 4.78 -6.26
C PRO A 253 14.14 5.41 -5.50
N ASP A 254 15.34 5.38 -6.08
CA ASP A 254 16.54 6.00 -5.51
C ASP A 254 16.81 7.40 -6.10
N SER A 255 15.90 7.92 -6.94
CA SER A 255 16.10 9.17 -7.66
C SER A 255 15.84 10.41 -6.78
N ASP A 256 16.45 11.54 -7.17
CA ASP A 256 16.19 12.82 -6.50
C ASP A 256 14.72 13.24 -6.69
N GLU A 257 14.09 12.93 -7.82
CA GLU A 257 12.68 13.22 -8.09
C GLU A 257 11.72 12.48 -7.13
N TYR A 258 11.99 11.20 -6.88
CA TYR A 258 11.24 10.39 -5.91
C TYR A 258 11.41 10.93 -4.48
N HIS A 259 12.65 11.26 -4.09
CA HIS A 259 12.93 11.86 -2.79
C HIS A 259 12.28 13.25 -2.64
N ASP A 260 12.34 14.09 -3.67
CA ASP A 260 11.73 15.41 -3.67
C ASP A 260 10.19 15.33 -3.55
N ALA A 261 9.56 14.31 -4.14
CA ALA A 261 8.13 14.03 -3.96
C ALA A 261 7.79 13.69 -2.51
N LEU A 262 8.59 12.82 -1.86
CA LEU A 262 8.44 12.52 -0.43
C LEU A 262 8.57 13.77 0.46
N ILE A 263 9.52 14.66 0.16
CA ILE A 263 9.69 15.93 0.88
C ILE A 263 8.46 16.84 0.72
N ARG A 264 7.88 16.91 -0.49
CA ARG A 264 6.65 17.68 -0.74
C ARG A 264 5.48 17.11 0.07
N VAL A 265 5.27 15.81 0.00
CA VAL A 265 4.21 15.09 0.73
C VAL A 265 4.37 15.23 2.24
N ASP A 266 5.58 15.11 2.80
CA ASP A 266 5.84 15.36 4.23
C ASP A 266 5.39 16.77 4.65
N SER A 267 5.64 17.77 3.81
CA SER A 267 5.19 19.14 4.05
C SER A 267 3.65 19.31 4.00
N TYR A 268 2.96 18.50 3.19
CA TYR A 268 1.50 18.46 3.12
C TYR A 268 0.91 17.75 4.34
N LEU A 269 1.47 16.60 4.73
CA LEU A 269 1.10 15.85 5.92
C LEU A 269 1.16 16.72 7.17
N ALA A 270 2.23 17.49 7.35
CA ALA A 270 2.38 18.41 8.48
C ALA A 270 1.21 19.38 8.62
N LYS A 271 0.77 19.96 7.49
CA LYS A 271 -0.30 20.97 7.44
C LYS A 271 -1.68 20.32 7.58
N ILE A 272 -1.90 19.18 6.92
CA ILE A 272 -3.14 18.41 7.02
C ILE A 272 -3.34 17.97 8.48
N VAL A 273 -2.36 17.30 9.07
CA VAL A 273 -2.45 16.81 10.45
C VAL A 273 -2.63 17.97 11.43
N ALA A 274 -1.97 19.11 11.21
CA ALA A 274 -2.18 20.31 12.03
C ALA A 274 -3.61 20.87 11.92
N ALA A 275 -4.28 20.77 10.77
CA ALA A 275 -5.63 21.27 10.55
C ALA A 275 -6.74 20.35 11.09
N LEU A 276 -6.46 19.06 11.32
CA LEU A 276 -7.46 18.09 11.80
C LEU A 276 -8.00 18.43 13.21
N PRO A 277 -9.23 18.05 13.57
CA PRO A 277 -9.73 18.17 14.94
C PRO A 277 -8.98 17.25 15.93
N GLU A 278 -8.95 17.57 17.23
CA GLU A 278 -8.32 16.73 18.26
C GLU A 278 -8.94 15.31 18.32
N ASP A 279 -10.26 15.16 18.17
CA ASP A 279 -10.89 13.83 18.23
C ASP A 279 -10.76 13.02 16.91
N THR A 280 -9.54 12.88 16.38
CA THR A 280 -9.26 12.24 15.08
C THR A 280 -8.24 11.10 15.20
N LEU A 281 -8.61 9.91 14.71
CA LEU A 281 -7.66 8.84 14.44
C LEU A 281 -7.19 8.94 12.99
N ILE A 282 -5.87 8.92 12.79
CA ILE A 282 -5.21 9.09 11.50
C ILE A 282 -4.41 7.83 11.18
N ALA A 283 -4.62 7.26 10.01
CA ALA A 283 -3.78 6.22 9.43
C ALA A 283 -3.02 6.81 8.24
N ILE A 284 -1.68 6.80 8.29
CA ILE A 284 -0.81 7.18 7.16
C ILE A 284 -0.07 5.92 6.71
N PHE A 285 -0.15 5.57 5.43
CA PHE A 285 0.36 4.30 4.94
C PHE A 285 0.71 4.35 3.45
N ALA A 286 1.48 3.38 2.97
CA ALA A 286 1.59 3.07 1.54
C ALA A 286 0.78 1.82 1.21
N ASP A 287 0.43 1.66 -0.05
CA ASP A 287 -0.29 0.50 -0.59
C ASP A 287 0.65 -0.54 -1.20
N HIS A 288 1.80 -0.10 -1.71
CA HIS A 288 2.95 -0.90 -2.08
C HIS A 288 4.25 -0.09 -1.94
N GLY A 289 5.37 -0.79 -2.01
CA GLY A 289 6.67 -0.18 -2.30
C GLY A 289 6.99 -0.27 -3.79
N MET A 290 8.28 -0.32 -4.13
CA MET A 290 8.75 -0.31 -5.52
C MET A 290 10.16 -0.90 -5.60
N HIS A 291 10.57 -1.38 -6.76
CA HIS A 291 11.95 -1.74 -7.07
C HIS A 291 12.47 -0.96 -8.27
N ALA A 292 13.79 -0.84 -8.38
CA ALA A 292 14.44 -0.21 -9.52
C ALA A 292 14.43 -1.13 -10.75
N THR A 293 14.32 -0.51 -11.93
CA THR A 293 14.43 -1.14 -13.25
C THR A 293 15.43 -0.35 -14.11
N GLU A 294 15.70 -0.78 -15.35
CA GLU A 294 16.64 -0.08 -16.26
C GLU A 294 16.16 1.35 -16.60
N ASP A 295 14.84 1.55 -16.73
CA ASP A 295 14.23 2.79 -17.21
C ASP A 295 13.41 3.53 -16.13
N GLY A 296 13.59 3.21 -14.84
CA GLY A 296 12.88 3.83 -13.74
C GLY A 296 12.57 2.86 -12.61
N GLY A 297 11.32 2.79 -12.18
CA GLY A 297 10.85 1.90 -11.12
C GLY A 297 9.62 1.10 -11.51
N ASN A 298 9.41 -0.03 -10.86
CA ASN A 298 8.24 -0.87 -11.06
C ASN A 298 7.84 -1.55 -9.75
N HIS A 299 6.65 -2.14 -9.72
CA HIS A 299 6.15 -2.88 -8.57
C HIS A 299 5.22 -4.02 -9.02
N GLY A 300 4.69 -4.80 -8.07
CA GLY A 300 3.82 -5.96 -8.35
C GLY A 300 4.52 -7.32 -8.26
N SER A 301 5.80 -7.33 -7.89
CA SER A 301 6.60 -8.54 -7.66
C SER A 301 6.46 -9.02 -6.22
N LEU A 302 6.62 -10.33 -5.99
CA LEU A 302 6.57 -10.91 -4.64
C LEU A 302 7.93 -10.72 -3.94
N ILE A 303 8.36 -9.47 -3.79
CA ILE A 303 9.69 -9.12 -3.26
C ILE A 303 9.54 -8.11 -2.11
N ALA A 304 10.56 -8.06 -1.26
CA ALA A 304 10.50 -7.24 -0.04
C ALA A 304 10.31 -5.75 -0.35
N SER A 305 10.94 -5.23 -1.40
CA SER A 305 10.86 -3.83 -1.81
C SER A 305 9.45 -3.40 -2.23
N ASP A 306 8.63 -4.33 -2.72
CA ASP A 306 7.26 -4.06 -3.18
C ASP A 306 6.23 -4.31 -2.08
N LEU A 307 6.49 -5.27 -1.18
CA LEU A 307 5.53 -5.73 -0.17
C LEU A 307 5.64 -4.99 1.17
N ILE A 308 6.83 -4.51 1.55
CA ILE A 308 7.06 -3.86 2.84
C ILE A 308 6.72 -2.37 2.73
N ILE A 309 5.66 -1.97 3.43
CA ILE A 309 5.10 -0.62 3.42
C ILE A 309 5.22 0.05 4.79
N PRO A 310 5.32 1.39 4.85
CA PRO A 310 5.11 2.11 6.10
C PRO A 310 3.63 2.08 6.50
N ILE A 311 3.35 1.86 7.80
CA ILE A 311 2.04 2.06 8.40
C ILE A 311 2.21 2.86 9.70
N ILE A 312 1.39 3.89 9.88
CA ILE A 312 1.42 4.79 11.02
C ILE A 312 0.00 5.02 11.49
N PHE A 313 -0.25 4.85 12.79
CA PHE A 313 -1.47 5.30 13.45
C PHE A 313 -1.16 6.46 14.39
N LEU A 314 -1.83 7.60 14.20
CA LEU A 314 -1.72 8.78 15.06
C LEU A 314 -3.08 9.10 15.67
N GLN A 315 -3.07 9.41 16.95
CA GLN A 315 -4.22 10.01 17.62
C GLN A 315 -3.89 11.49 17.83
N LYS A 316 -4.73 12.36 17.29
CA LYS A 316 -4.71 13.78 17.67
C LYS A 316 -5.38 13.95 19.04
#